data_AF-A0A946MR03-F1
#
_entry.id   AF-A0A946MR03-F1
#
_cell.length_a   1.000
_cell.length_b   1.000
_cell.length_c   1.000
_cell.angle_alpha   90.00
_cell.angle_beta   90.00
_cell.angle_gamma   90.00
#
_symmetry.space_group_name_H-M   'P 1'
#
loop_
_entity.id
_entity.type
_entity.pdbx_description
1 polymer ?
#
loop_
_entity_poly.entity_id
_entity_poly.type
_entity_poly.pdbx_seq_one_letter_code
_entity_poly.pdbx_strand_id
1 'polypeptide(L)' 'MTSERRRTGDLGESIATDFLSKAGYKILARNFSCRYGEIDIIAENKDCTVFVEVRTKKSYRFGTPGESITQAKKINLF' A
#
# COMPACT_ATOMS: atom_id res chain seq x y z
N MET A 1 22.06 4.88 -9.29
CA MET A 1 21.61 5.90 -8.31
C MET A 1 20.12 5.73 -8.09
N THR A 2 19.68 5.44 -6.87
CA THR A 2 18.24 5.27 -6.54
C THR A 2 17.58 6.65 -6.47
N SER A 3 16.47 6.85 -7.19
CA SER A 3 15.83 8.17 -7.20
C SER A 3 15.24 8.53 -5.83
N GLU A 4 15.24 9.82 -5.49
CA GLU A 4 14.62 10.36 -4.26
C GLU A 4 13.15 9.92 -4.12
N ARG A 5 12.46 9.77 -5.26
CA ARG A 5 11.09 9.26 -5.30
C ARG A 5 10.98 7.81 -4.84
N ARG A 6 11.91 6.94 -5.25
CA ARG A 6 11.93 5.53 -4.80
C ARG A 6 12.20 5.44 -3.30
N ARG A 7 13.21 6.18 -2.80
CA ARG A 7 13.50 6.24 -1.35
C ARG A 7 12.29 6.70 -0.52
N THR A 8 11.56 7.69 -1.02
CA THR A 8 10.33 8.16 -0.36
C THR A 8 9.24 7.08 -0.36
N GLY A 9 9.09 6.34 -1.46
CA GLY A 9 8.17 5.21 -1.57
C GLY A 9 8.50 4.09 -0.58
N ASP A 10 9.76 3.63 -0.57
CA ASP A 10 10.25 2.56 0.30
C ASP A 10 10.05 2.90 1.79
N LEU A 11 10.30 4.17 2.16
CA LEU A 11 10.04 4.67 3.51
C LEU A 11 8.55 4.62 3.86
N GLY A 12 7.69 5.08 2.94
CA GLY A 12 6.24 5.03 3.14
C GLY A 12 5.73 3.61 3.34
N GLU A 13 6.23 2.66 2.55
CA GLU A 13 5.84 1.25 2.66
C GLU A 13 6.32 0.63 3.97
N SER A 14 7.52 1.00 4.42
CA SER A 14 8.05 0.54 5.71
C SER A 14 7.21 1.08 6.88
N ILE A 15 6.83 2.36 6.85
CA ILE A 15 5.93 2.96 7.85
C ILE A 15 4.56 2.28 7.85
N ALA A 16 4.01 1.99 6.67
CA ALA A 16 2.72 1.31 6.54
C ALA A 16 2.79 -0.12 7.11
N THR A 17 3.86 -0.86 6.81
CA THR A 17 4.10 -2.21 7.33
C THR A 17 4.17 -2.21 8.86
N ASP A 18 4.92 -1.27 9.44
CA ASP A 18 5.04 -1.12 10.90
C ASP A 18 3.70 -0.78 11.55
N PHE A 19 2.92 0.11 10.95
CA PHE A 19 1.59 0.47 11.42
C PHE A 19 0.64 -0.74 11.41
N LEU A 20 0.60 -1.49 10.30
CA LEU A 20 -0.22 -2.69 10.16
C LEU A 20 0.16 -3.76 11.19
N SER A 21 1.47 -4.00 11.35
CA SER A 21 1.99 -4.97 12.31
C SER A 21 1.60 -4.60 13.75
N LYS A 22 1.73 -3.32 14.13
CA LYS A 22 1.29 -2.80 15.44
C LYS A 22 -0.22 -2.88 15.63
N ALA A 23 -1.00 -2.81 14.55
CA ALA A 23 -2.44 -3.01 14.55
C ALA A 23 -2.87 -4.49 14.53
N GLY A 24 -1.93 -5.43 14.63
CA GLY A 24 -2.21 -6.87 14.72
C GLY A 24 -2.39 -7.56 13.38
N TYR A 25 -2.02 -6.91 12.27
CA TYR A 25 -1.99 -7.56 10.96
C TYR A 25 -0.71 -8.38 10.81
N LYS A 26 -0.83 -9.55 10.19
CA LYS A 26 0.32 -10.36 9.78
C LYS A 26 0.68 -10.01 8.34
N ILE A 27 1.90 -9.56 8.12
CA ILE A 27 2.39 -9.21 6.79
C ILE A 27 2.73 -10.50 6.04
N LEU A 28 2.09 -10.72 4.89
CA LEU A 28 2.30 -11.90 4.04
C LEU A 28 3.31 -11.62 2.93
N ALA A 29 3.24 -10.43 2.32
CA ALA A 29 4.17 -10.02 1.26
C ALA A 29 4.31 -8.49 1.19
N ARG A 30 5.43 -8.05 0.62
CA ARG A 30 5.73 -6.66 0.28
C ARG A 30 6.26 -6.61 -1.16
N ASN A 31 5.98 -5.55 -1.90
CA ASN A 31 6.34 -5.39 -3.31
C ASN A 31 5.99 -6.64 -4.15
N PHE A 32 4.76 -7.14 -3.99
CA PHE A 32 4.31 -8.33 -4.68
C PHE A 32 4.03 -8.00 -6.15
N SER A 33 4.57 -8.80 -7.07
CA SER A 33 4.35 -8.63 -8.51
C SER A 33 3.92 -9.95 -9.12
N CYS A 34 2.94 -9.89 -10.02
CA CYS A 34 2.46 -11.02 -10.80
C CYS A 34 2.09 -10.56 -12.22
N ARG A 35 1.74 -11.50 -13.10
CA ARG A 35 1.34 -11.19 -14.49
C ARG A 35 0.17 -10.21 -14.62
N TYR A 36 -0.61 -10.01 -13.54
CA TYR A 36 -1.81 -9.17 -13.53
C TYR A 36 -1.60 -7.81 -12.88
N GLY A 37 -0.42 -7.55 -12.30
CA GLY A 37 -0.11 -6.28 -11.66
C GLY A 37 0.74 -6.43 -10.40
N GLU A 38 0.84 -5.32 -9.69
CA GLU A 38 1.66 -5.15 -8.50
C GLU A 38 0.81 -4.75 -7.30
N ILE A 39 1.21 -5.19 -6.12
CA ILE A 39 0.59 -4.86 -4.84
C ILE A 39 1.70 -4.51 -3.85
N ASP A 40 1.61 -3.33 -3.24
CA ASP A 40 2.66 -2.85 -2.33
C ASP A 40 2.76 -3.73 -1.08
N ILE A 41 1.64 -4.04 -0.42
CA ILE A 41 1.62 -4.89 0.77
C ILE A 41 0.41 -5.84 0.72
N ILE A 42 0.65 -7.11 1.05
CA ILE A 42 -0.39 -8.11 1.32
C ILE A 42 -0.30 -8.46 2.80
N ALA A 43 -1.42 -8.38 3.51
CA ALA A 43 -1.51 -8.68 4.92
C ALA A 43 -2.72 -9.56 5.25
N GLU A 44 -2.71 -10.15 6.43
CA GLU A 44 -3.77 -10.99 6.97
C GLU A 44 -4.25 -10.38 8.28
N ASN A 45 -5.58 -10.26 8.43
CA ASN A 45 -6.20 -9.88 9.69
C ASN A 45 -7.38 -10.81 9.94
N LYS A 46 -7.26 -11.68 10.95
CA LYS A 46 -8.21 -12.77 11.22
C LYS A 46 -8.37 -13.62 9.95
N ASP A 47 -9.60 -13.72 9.43
CA ASP A 47 -9.93 -14.54 8.26
C ASP A 47 -9.92 -13.74 6.94
N CYS A 48 -9.40 -12.51 6.95
CA CYS A 48 -9.36 -11.63 5.79
C CYS A 48 -7.94 -11.46 5.26
N THR A 49 -7.79 -11.64 3.94
CA THR A 49 -6.61 -11.14 3.20
C THR A 49 -6.85 -9.69 2.80
N VAL A 50 -5.90 -8.81 3.13
CA VAL A 50 -5.99 -7.37 2.92
C VAL A 50 -4.86 -6.93 1.98
N PHE A 51 -5.24 -6.35 0.85
CA PHE A 51 -4.33 -5.75 -0.11
C PHE A 51 -4.24 -4.26 0.15
N VAL A 52 -3.02 -3.75 0.33
CA VAL A 52 -2.78 -2.36 0.71
C VAL A 52 -1.90 -1.70 -0.34
N GLU A 53 -2.37 -0.54 -0.83
CA GLU A 53 -1.58 0.35 -1.66
C GLU A 53 -1.11 1.55 -0.85
N VAL A 54 0.19 1.82 -0.92
CA VAL A 54 0.86 2.89 -0.20
C VAL A 54 1.03 4.10 -1.12
N ARG A 55 0.57 5.26 -0.64
CA ARG A 55 0.71 6.54 -1.36
C ARG A 55 1.38 7.55 -0.45
N THR A 56 2.60 7.96 -0.82
CA THR A 56 3.32 9.03 -0.13
C THR A 56 2.98 10.38 -0.76
N LYS A 57 2.61 11.35 0.06
CA LYS A 57 2.34 12.73 -0.35
C LYS A 57 3.28 13.68 0.40
N LYS A 58 3.87 14.66 -0.30
CA LYS A 58 4.71 15.71 0.30
C LYS A 58 3.91 16.91 0.82
N SER A 59 2.61 16.99 0.53
CA SER A 59 1.75 18.10 0.93
C SER A 59 0.31 17.63 1.13
N TYR A 60 -0.37 18.21 2.12
CA TYR A 60 -1.79 18.01 2.40
C TYR A 60 -2.72 18.72 1.41
N ARG A 61 -2.19 19.54 0.48
CA ARG A 61 -2.98 20.30 -0.51
C ARG A 61 -3.66 19.44 -1.59
N PHE A 62 -3.42 18.13 -1.62
CA PHE A 62 -3.94 17.21 -2.64
C PHE A 62 -4.87 16.17 -2.02
N GLY A 63 -6.09 16.57 -1.66
CA GLY A 63 -7.24 15.69 -1.40
C GLY A 63 -7.13 14.65 -0.29
N THR A 64 -8.26 14.31 0.32
CA THR A 64 -8.36 13.23 1.29
C THR A 64 -8.02 11.87 0.64
N PRO A 65 -7.53 10.86 1.39
CA PRO A 65 -7.19 9.55 0.82
C PRO A 65 -8.33 8.89 0.04
N GLY A 66 -9.59 9.13 0.45
CA GLY A 66 -10.79 8.61 -0.21
C GLY A 66 -11.02 9.15 -1.62
N GLU A 67 -10.55 10.37 -1.92
CA GLU A 67 -10.69 10.99 -3.25
C GLU A 67 -9.64 10.47 -4.24
N SER A 68 -8.61 9.77 -3.77
CA SER A 68 -7.52 9.22 -4.60
C SER A 68 -7.77 7.77 -5.05
N ILE A 69 -8.92 7.19 -4.69
CA ILE A 69 -9.36 5.87 -5.18
C ILE A 69 -10.12 6.10 -6.49
N THR A 70 -9.40 6.09 -7.62
CA THR A 70 -10.02 6.05 -8.94
C THR A 70 -10.87 4.79 -9.09
N GLN A 71 -12.00 4.87 -9.80
CA GLN A 71 -12.90 3.73 -10.07
C GLN A 71 -12.19 2.47 -10.59
N ALA A 72 -11.06 2.62 -11.28
CA ALA A 72 -10.22 1.51 -11.73
C ALA A 72 -9.66 0.65 -10.58
N LYS A 73 -9.43 1.22 -9.39
CA LYS A 73 -8.98 0.47 -8.20
C LYS A 73 -10.08 -0.37 -7.55
N LYS A 74 -11.36 -0.13 -7.90
CA LYS A 74 -12.50 -0.90 -7.40
C LYS A 74 -12.74 -2.22 -8.14
N ILE A 75 -12.10 -2.45 -9.29
CA ILE A 75 -12.56 -3.51 -10.21
C ILE A 75 -11.98 -4.91 -9.95
N ASN A 76 -10.93 -5.09 -9.12
CA ASN A 76 -10.32 -6.43 -8.93
C ASN A 76 -10.35 -6.97 -7.50
N LEU A 77 -11.39 -6.64 -6.72
CA LEU A 77 -11.63 -7.27 -5.42
C LEU A 77 -12.91 -8.12 -5.44
N PHE A 78 -12.97 -9.09 -6.35
CA PHE A 78 -13.88 -10.23 -6.33
C PHE A 78 -13.20 -11.42 -6.98
#